data_AF-A0A8J4XE62-F1
#
_entry.id   AF-A0A8J4XE62-F1
#
_cell.length_a   1.000
_cell.length_b   1.000
_cell.length_c   1.000
_cell.angle_alpha   90.00
_cell.angle_beta   90.00
_cell.angle_gamma   90.00
#
_symmetry.space_group_name_H-M   'P 1'
#
loop_
_entity.id
_entity.type
_entity.pdbx_description
1 polymer ?
#
loop_
_entity_poly.entity_id
_entity_poly.type
_entity_poly.pdbx_seq_one_letter_code
_entity_poly.pdbx_strand_id
1 'polypeptide(L)' 'FNRCVTSQLIKWFSNFREFFYIQMERFARQAAREGPVTARERGLRLSRNSELFRILNMHYNKSNDYQ' A
#
# COMPACT_ATOMS: atom_id res chain seq x y z
N PHE A 1 7.51 -20.57 -19.12
CA PHE A 1 6.26 -20.33 -18.37
C PHE A 1 5.18 -21.28 -18.86
N ASN A 2 4.63 -22.13 -17.99
CA ASN A 2 3.45 -22.94 -18.34
C ASN A 2 2.17 -22.22 -17.90
N ARG A 3 1.01 -22.64 -18.42
CA ARG A 3 -0.29 -22.01 -18.14
C ARG A 3 -0.61 -21.91 -16.64
N CYS A 4 -0.25 -22.94 -15.87
CA CYS A 4 -0.49 -22.99 -14.43
C CYS A 4 0.38 -21.96 -13.69
N VAL A 5 1.68 -21.89 -13.99
CA VAL A 5 2.62 -20.93 -13.42
C VAL A 5 2.22 -19.49 -13.78
N THR A 6 1.85 -19.23 -15.05
CA THR A 6 1.37 -17.92 -15.47
C THR A 6 0.10 -17.53 -14.71
N SER A 7 -0.86 -18.45 -14.54
CA SER A 7 -2.08 -18.19 -13.77
C SER A 7 -1.79 -17.90 -12.29
N GLN A 8 -0.86 -18.64 -11.67
CA GLN A 8 -0.46 -18.40 -10.27
C GLN A 8 0.18 -17.02 -10.09
N LEU A 9 1.10 -16.64 -11.00
CA LEU A 9 1.70 -15.30 -10.96
C LEU A 9 0.65 -14.21 -11.13
N ILE A 10 -0.26 -14.34 -12.10
CA ILE A 10 -1.33 -13.38 -12.30
C ILE A 10 -2.18 -13.24 -11.03
N LYS A 11 -2.53 -14.35 -10.37
CA LYS A 11 -3.28 -14.32 -9.10
C LYS A 11 -2.51 -13.58 -8.01
N TRP A 12 -1.22 -13.87 -7.84
CA TRP A 12 -0.39 -13.18 -6.83
C TRP A 12 -0.33 -11.68 -7.08
N PHE A 13 -0.08 -11.26 -8.33
CA PHE A 13 -0.05 -9.85 -8.68
C PHE A 13 -1.42 -9.17 -8.58
N SER A 14 -2.51 -9.88 -8.87
CA SER A 14 -3.87 -9.37 -8.68
C SER A 14 -4.15 -9.16 -7.19
N ASN A 15 -3.86 -10.14 -6.33
CA ASN A 15 -4.02 -10.01 -4.88
C ASN A 15 -3.18 -8.85 -4.32
N PHE A 16 -1.94 -8.71 -4.78
CA PHE A 16 -1.07 -7.60 -4.42
C PHE A 16 -1.71 -6.26 -4.80
N ARG A 17 -2.09 -6.09 -6.07
CA ARG A 17 -2.67 -4.82 -6.55
C ARG A 17 -3.97 -4.47 -5.83
N GLU A 18 -4.84 -5.45 -5.62
CA GLU A 18 -6.11 -5.25 -4.94
C GLU A 18 -5.91 -4.67 -3.53
N PHE A 19 -5.12 -5.33 -2.69
CA PHE A 19 -4.87 -4.85 -1.34
C PHE A 19 -4.14 -3.50 -1.35
N PHE A 20 -3.11 -3.33 -2.20
CA PHE A 20 -2.37 -2.08 -2.33
C PHE A 20 -3.30 -0.90 -2.66
N TYR A 21 -4.14 -1.05 -3.69
CA TYR A 21 -5.03 0.04 -4.10
C TYR A 21 -6.10 0.36 -3.05
N ILE A 22 -6.61 -0.65 -2.33
CA ILE A 22 -7.52 -0.42 -1.20
C ILE A 22 -6.84 0.44 -0.12
N GLN A 23 -5.60 0.13 0.27
CA GLN A 23 -4.90 0.92 1.30
C GLN A 23 -4.58 2.34 0.81
N MET A 24 -4.13 2.47 -0.44
CA MET A 24 -3.83 3.77 -1.05
C MET A 24 -5.08 4.66 -1.11
N GLU A 25 -6.21 4.11 -1.55
CA GLU A 25 -7.47 4.84 -1.63
C GLU A 25 -7.94 5.30 -0.24
N ARG A 26 -7.90 4.40 0.76
CA ARG A 26 -8.25 4.75 2.14
C ARG A 26 -7.37 5.87 2.68
N PHE A 27 -6.06 5.81 2.44
CA PHE A 27 -5.11 6.84 2.85
C PHE A 27 -5.40 8.19 2.18
N ALA A 28 -5.62 8.20 0.86
CA ALA A 28 -5.92 9.43 0.12
C ALA A 28 -7.24 10.06 0.55
N ARG A 29 -8.30 9.25 0.73
CA ARG A 29 -9.61 9.73 1.22
C ARG A 29 -9.52 10.29 2.63
N GLN A 30 -8.73 9.67 3.50
CA GLN A 30 -8.50 10.16 4.86
C GLN A 30 -7.78 11.52 4.85
N ALA A 31 -6.70 11.64 4.08
CA ALA A 31 -5.96 12.90 3.94
C ALA A 31 -6.83 14.03 3.36
N ALA A 32 -7.71 13.71 2.40
CA ALA A 32 -8.64 14.69 1.83
C ALA A 32 -9.70 15.18 2.83
N ARG A 33 -10.13 14.32 3.78
CA ARG A 33 -11.09 14.68 4.84
C ARG A 33 -10.49 15.53 5.95
N GLU A 34 -9.19 15.38 6.23
CA GLU A 34 -8.47 16.12 7.29
C GLU A 34 -8.19 17.60 6.92
N GLY A 35 -8.59 18.04 5.73
CA GLY A 35 -8.53 19.43 5.28
C GLY A 35 -7.18 19.85 4.67
N PRO A 36 -7.17 20.87 3.79
CA PRO A 36 -6.00 21.24 3.00
C PRO A 36 -4.82 21.77 3.82
N VAL A 37 -5.07 22.30 5.03
CA VAL A 37 -4.00 22.79 5.92
C VAL A 37 -3.17 21.63 6.45
N THR A 38 -3.83 20.60 7.00
CA THR A 38 -3.20 19.37 7.49
C THR A 38 -2.57 18.55 6.36
N ALA A 39 -3.24 18.47 5.19
CA ALA A 39 -2.72 17.75 4.02
C ALA A 39 -1.48 18.40 3.38
N ARG A 40 -1.31 19.72 3.55
CA ARG A 40 -0.16 20.50 3.04
C ARG A 40 1.01 20.54 4.02
N GLU A 41 0.75 20.54 5.33
CA GLU A 41 1.76 20.39 6.39
C GLU A 41 2.24 18.93 6.57
N ARG A 42 1.33 17.94 6.57
CA ARG A 42 1.65 16.50 6.49
C ARG A 42 1.92 16.04 5.05
N GLY A 43 1.79 16.94 4.10
CA GLY A 43 2.25 16.87 2.71
C GLY A 43 2.09 15.53 1.99
N LEU A 44 1.00 14.75 2.13
CA LEU A 44 0.92 13.38 1.56
C LEU A 44 2.25 12.61 1.67
N ARG A 45 3.04 12.90 2.71
CA ARG A 45 4.45 12.54 2.73
C ARG A 45 4.47 11.10 3.20
N LEU A 46 4.59 10.20 2.23
CA LEU A 46 4.86 8.79 2.48
C LEU A 46 6.21 8.68 3.18
N SER A 47 6.18 8.79 4.50
CA SER A 47 7.32 8.54 5.37
C SER A 47 7.30 7.08 5.83
N ARG A 48 8.45 6.55 6.24
CA ARG A 48 8.54 5.24 6.92
C ARG A 48 7.70 5.19 8.21
N ASN A 49 7.37 6.35 8.78
CA ASN A 49 6.50 6.45 9.95
C ASN A 49 5.02 6.59 9.58
N SER A 50 4.67 6.59 8.29
CA SER A 50 3.27 6.67 7.87
C SER A 50 2.55 5.37 8.18
N GLU A 51 1.28 5.48 8.58
CA GLU A 51 0.44 4.33 8.85
C GLU A 51 0.27 3.44 7.60
N LEU A 52 0.22 4.04 6.42
CA LEU A 52 0.21 3.32 5.15
C LEU A 52 1.47 2.47 4.97
N PHE A 53 2.67 3.02 5.23
CA PHE A 53 3.91 2.24 5.17
C PHE A 53 3.90 1.08 6.17
N ARG A 54 3.46 1.32 7.41
CA ARG A 54 3.36 0.29 8.44
C ARG A 54 2.43 -0.86 8.02
N ILE A 55 1.24 -0.53 7.49
CA ILE A 55 0.27 -1.52 7.02
C ILE A 55 0.84 -2.34 5.86
N LEU A 56 1.45 -1.70 4.88
CA LEU A 56 2.04 -2.38 3.72
C LEU A 56 3.23 -3.26 4.14
N ASN A 57 4.10 -2.77 5.03
CA ASN A 57 5.25 -3.53 5.53
C ASN A 57 4.82 -4.76 6.32
N MET A 58 3.86 -4.64 7.24
CA MET A 58 3.33 -5.80 7.98
C MET A 58 2.64 -6.82 7.07
N HIS A 59 2.03 -6.37 5.97
CA HIS A 59 1.30 -7.25 5.06
C HIS A 59 2.22 -8.02 4.11
N TYR A 60 3.21 -7.35 3.51
CA TYR A 60 4.08 -7.94 2.49
C TYR A 60 5.48 -8.33 2.97
N ASN A 61 5.96 -7.74 4.07
CA ASN A 61 7.33 -7.90 4.57
C ASN A 61 7.34 -8.42 6.03
N LYS A 62 6.70 -9.57 6.26
CA LYS A 62 6.53 -10.16 7.61
C LYS A 62 7.86 -10.48 8.32
N SER A 63 8.87 -10.89 7.56
CA SER A 63 10.21 -11.18 8.07
C SER A 63 11.05 -9.90 8.26
N ASN A 64 10.56 -8.77 7.74
CA ASN A 64 11.29 -7.50 7.69
C ASN A 64 12.66 -7.58 6.96
N ASP A 65 12.75 -8.46 5.96
CA ASP A 65 13.96 -8.71 5.18
C ASP A 65 14.29 -7.55 4.20
N TYR A 66 13.30 -6.70 3.91
CA TYR A 66 13.42 -5.56 2.98
C TYR A 66 13.38 -4.23 3.76
N GLN A 67 14.24 -3.25 3.40
CA GLN A 67 14.40 -1.95 4.09
C GLN A 67 14.23 -0.73 3.16
#